data_AF-A0A9X0DJY9-F1
#
_entry.id   AF-A0A9X0DJY9-F1
#
_cell.length_a   1.000
_cell.length_b   1.000
_cell.length_c   1.000
_cell.angle_alpha   90.00
_cell.angle_beta   90.00
_cell.angle_gamma   90.00
#
_symmetry.space_group_name_H-M   'P 1'
#
loop_
_entity.id
_entity.type
_entity.pdbx_description
1 polymer ?
#
loop_
_entity_poly.entity_id
_entity_poly.type
_entity_poly.pdbx_seq_one_letter_code
_entity_poly.pdbx_strand_id
1 'polypeptide(L)'
;MLTKLQQGFTPTAPEAQSLLEAMTRVVDLTEGQLSLLVDTKPVFDRLWVAGLVKKDTTSLRIASANLSQMMSAVAPENMKDDSEALEERRRVAFERTLYVYG
;
A
#
# COMPACT_ATOMS: atom_id res chain seq x y z
N MET A 1 2.13 16.03 12.13
CA MET A 1 1.97 15.77 13.58
C MET A 1 1.56 14.32 13.76
N LEU A 2 2.52 13.42 13.99
CA LEU A 2 2.31 11.98 14.25
C LEU A 2 2.65 11.72 15.72
N THR A 3 1.79 12.12 16.65
CA THR A 3 2.14 12.13 18.10
C THR A 3 1.14 11.43 19.02
N LYS A 4 0.21 10.60 18.51
CA LYS A 4 -0.78 9.93 19.38
C LYS A 4 -0.90 8.41 19.27
N LEU A 5 -0.16 7.74 18.38
CA LEU A 5 -0.34 6.29 18.17
C LEU A 5 0.65 5.40 18.92
N GLN A 6 1.66 5.98 19.57
CA GLN A 6 2.52 5.25 20.50
C GLN A 6 1.85 4.96 21.86
N GLN A 7 0.59 5.33 22.06
CA GLN A 7 -0.15 4.91 23.26
C GLN A 7 -0.85 3.56 23.03
N GLY A 8 -0.12 2.47 23.29
CA GLY A 8 -0.71 1.33 24.01
C GLY A 8 -0.95 0.03 23.26
N PHE A 9 -0.70 -0.08 21.95
CA PHE A 9 -0.81 -1.37 21.26
C PHE A 9 0.57 -1.97 21.01
N THR A 10 0.91 -2.99 21.79
CA THR A 10 2.02 -3.90 21.53
C THR A 10 1.41 -5.26 21.22
N PRO A 11 1.40 -5.71 19.96
CA PRO A 11 0.77 -6.98 19.62
C PRO A 11 1.50 -8.13 20.32
N THR A 12 0.72 -9.12 20.75
CA THR A 12 1.27 -10.44 21.05
C THR A 12 1.84 -11.08 19.77
N ALA A 13 2.71 -12.08 19.90
CA ALA A 13 3.29 -12.74 18.72
C ALA A 13 2.23 -13.28 17.71
N PRO A 14 1.12 -13.91 18.15
CA PRO A 14 0.05 -14.33 17.23
C PRO A 14 -0.67 -13.17 16.54
N GLU A 15 -0.87 -12.05 17.25
CA GLU A 15 -1.48 -10.85 16.67
C GLU A 15 -0.56 -10.20 15.64
N ALA A 16 0.74 -10.13 15.92
CA ALA A 16 1.73 -9.63 14.98
C ALA A 16 1.80 -10.47 13.70
N GLN A 17 1.77 -11.80 13.84
CA GLN A 17 1.71 -12.72 12.70
C GLN A 17 0.43 -12.51 11.87
N SER A 18 -0.72 -12.42 12.53
CA SER A 18 -2.01 -12.16 11.86
C SER A 18 -2.00 -10.82 11.12
N LEU A 19 -1.36 -9.80 11.70
CA LEU A 19 -1.22 -8.48 11.09
C LEU A 19 -0.34 -8.55 9.83
N LEU A 20 0.78 -9.28 9.90
CA LEU A 20 1.69 -9.47 8.77
C LEU A 20 1.01 -10.20 7.60
N GLU A 21 0.23 -11.24 7.89
CA GLU A 21 -0.55 -11.97 6.89
C GLU A 21 -1.61 -11.09 6.24
N ALA A 22 -2.35 -10.30 7.04
CA ALA A 22 -3.32 -9.34 6.51
C ALA A 22 -2.64 -8.29 5.62
N MET A 23 -1.49 -7.76 6.03
CA MET A 23 -0.72 -6.80 5.25
C MET A 23 -0.22 -7.37 3.94
N THR A 24 0.30 -8.59 3.97
CA THR A 24 0.70 -9.32 2.77
C THR A 24 -0.46 -9.41 1.79
N ARG A 25 -1.64 -9.80 2.28
CA ARG A 25 -2.83 -9.91 1.44
C ARG A 25 -3.30 -8.57 0.88
N VAL A 26 -3.23 -7.50 1.67
CA VAL A 26 -3.56 -6.14 1.21
C VAL A 26 -2.60 -5.68 0.11
N VAL A 27 -1.31 -5.93 0.26
CA VAL A 27 -0.31 -5.61 -0.77
C VAL A 27 -0.56 -6.41 -2.04
N ASP A 28 -0.79 -7.73 -1.95
CA ASP A 28 -1.08 -8.57 -3.12
C ASP A 28 -2.31 -8.08 -3.90
N LEU A 29 -3.40 -7.75 -3.18
CA LEU A 29 -4.62 -7.23 -3.80
C LEU A 29 -4.39 -5.84 -4.43
N THR A 30 -3.59 -5.00 -3.78
CA THR A 30 -3.23 -3.67 -4.29
C THR A 30 -2.40 -3.80 -5.57
N GLU A 31 -1.39 -4.66 -5.59
CA GLU A 31 -0.57 -4.94 -6.77
C GLU A 31 -1.44 -5.45 -7.93
N GLY A 32 -2.35 -6.39 -7.66
CA GLY A 32 -3.30 -6.89 -8.66
C GLY A 32 -4.20 -5.79 -9.23
N GLN A 33 -4.80 -4.97 -8.37
CA GLN A 33 -5.62 -3.83 -8.80
C GLN A 33 -4.82 -2.85 -9.65
N LEU A 34 -3.62 -2.47 -9.22
CA LEU A 34 -2.75 -1.52 -9.92
C LEU A 34 -2.30 -2.05 -11.28
N SER A 35 -1.98 -3.34 -11.38
CA SER A 35 -1.68 -3.98 -12.67
C SER A 35 -2.88 -3.90 -13.63
N LEU A 36 -4.09 -4.16 -13.14
CA LEU A 36 -5.30 -4.04 -13.96
C LEU A 36 -5.52 -2.61 -14.46
N LEU A 37 -5.22 -1.60 -13.64
CA LEU A 37 -5.28 -0.20 -14.09
C LEU A 37 -4.25 0.07 -15.20
N VAL A 38 -3.03 -0.44 -15.08
CA VAL A 38 -2.00 -0.31 -16.14
C VAL A 38 -2.48 -0.97 -17.43
N ASP A 39 -2.95 -2.22 -17.37
CA ASP A 39 -3.37 -2.99 -18.54
C ASP A 39 -4.61 -2.37 -19.22
N THR A 40 -5.49 -1.74 -18.44
CA THR A 40 -6.73 -1.12 -18.93
C THR A 40 -6.52 0.30 -19.47
N LYS A 41 -5.33 0.89 -19.30
CA LYS A 41 -5.06 2.28 -19.70
C LYS A 41 -5.51 2.63 -21.14
N PRO A 42 -5.27 1.81 -22.18
CA PRO A 42 -5.71 2.15 -23.54
C PRO A 42 -7.22 2.38 -23.67
N VAL A 43 -8.03 1.70 -22.85
CA VAL A 43 -9.48 1.89 -22.80
C VAL A 43 -9.83 3.18 -22.06
N PHE A 44 -9.19 3.44 -20.91
CA PHE A 44 -9.42 4.66 -20.14
C PHE A 44 -8.97 5.93 -20.85
N ASP A 45 -7.94 5.86 -21.70
CA ASP A 45 -7.54 6.95 -22.59
C ASP A 45 -8.67 7.27 -23.58
N ARG A 46 -9.29 6.26 -24.20
CA ARG A 46 -10.44 6.44 -25.12
C ARG A 46 -11.69 6.98 -24.44
N LEU A 47 -11.86 6.67 -23.14
CA LEU A 47 -12.93 7.21 -22.31
C LEU A 47 -12.59 8.59 -21.74
N TRP A 48 -11.39 9.12 -21.98
CA TRP A 48 -10.94 10.42 -21.46
C TRP A 48 -10.92 10.49 -19.91
N VAL A 49 -10.74 9.35 -19.23
CA VAL A 49 -10.76 9.26 -17.76
C VAL A 49 -9.38 9.01 -17.14
N ALA A 50 -8.31 8.98 -17.92
CA ALA A 50 -6.95 8.72 -17.42
C ALA A 50 -6.52 9.68 -16.29
N GLY A 51 -6.89 10.97 -16.38
CA GLY A 51 -6.62 11.95 -15.33
C GLY A 51 -7.35 11.66 -14.01
N LEU A 52 -8.57 11.13 -14.07
CA LEU A 52 -9.31 10.70 -12.89
C LEU A 52 -8.63 9.49 -12.25
N VAL A 53 -8.26 8.48 -13.06
CA VAL A 53 -7.55 7.29 -12.58
C VAL A 53 -6.22 7.65 -11.92
N LYS A 54 -5.46 8.59 -12.49
CA LYS A 54 -4.23 9.12 -11.88
C LYS A 54 -4.49 9.74 -10.51
N LYS A 55 -5.51 10.59 -10.41
CA LYS A 55 -5.88 11.26 -9.15
C LYS A 55 -6.25 10.24 -8.08
N ASP A 56 -7.13 9.30 -8.40
CA ASP A 56 -7.59 8.28 -7.47
C ASP A 56 -6.43 7.37 -7.02
N THR A 57 -5.57 6.98 -7.95
CA THR A 57 -4.35 6.19 -7.65
C THR A 57 -3.40 6.95 -6.73
N THR A 58 -3.24 8.26 -6.94
CA THR A 58 -2.40 9.12 -6.08
C THR A 58 -2.95 9.21 -4.66
N SER A 59 -4.27 9.41 -4.52
CA SER A 59 -4.93 9.43 -3.21
C SER A 59 -4.83 8.07 -2.50
N LEU A 60 -5.02 6.98 -3.24
CA LEU A 60 -4.88 5.63 -2.70
C LEU A 60 -3.43 5.35 -2.25
N ARG A 61 -2.42 5.80 -3.00
CA ARG A 61 -1.00 5.67 -2.62
C ARG A 61 -0.72 6.26 -1.24
N ILE A 62 -1.27 7.45 -0.96
CA ILE A 62 -1.08 8.15 0.31
C ILE A 62 -1.79 7.42 1.45
N ALA A 63 -3.05 7.05 1.25
CA ALA A 63 -3.82 6.30 2.26
C ALA A 63 -3.15 4.96 2.59
N SER A 64 -2.69 4.24 1.56
CA SER A 64 -1.98 2.97 1.68
C SER A 64 -0.63 3.12 2.39
N ALA A 65 0.13 4.19 2.12
CA ALA A 65 1.38 4.49 2.84
C ALA A 65 1.14 4.80 4.33
N ASN A 66 0.12 5.59 4.64
CA ASN A 66 -0.23 5.88 6.03
C ASN A 66 -0.61 4.61 6.78
N LEU A 67 -1.39 3.73 6.15
CA LEU A 67 -1.78 2.45 6.74
C LEU A 67 -0.55 1.55 7.00
N SER A 68 0.36 1.46 6.04
CA SER A 68 1.62 0.71 6.17
C SER A 68 2.52 1.23 7.29
N GLN A 69 2.67 2.55 7.40
CA GLN A 69 3.45 3.18 8.47
C GLN A 69 2.89 2.85 9.86
N MET A 70 1.57 2.81 9.99
CA MET A 70 0.89 2.53 11.26
C MET A 70 1.13 1.10 11.73
N MET A 71 1.13 0.14 10.81
CA MET A 71 1.38 -1.27 11.13
C MET A 71 2.86 -1.53 11.37
N SER A 72 3.74 -0.92 10.57
CA SER A 72 5.20 -1.02 10.77
C SER A 72 5.63 -0.45 12.13
N ALA A 73 4.95 0.59 12.62
CA ALA A 73 5.26 1.19 13.92
C ALA A 73 5.01 0.26 15.12
N VAL A 74 4.20 -0.78 14.96
CA VAL A 74 3.88 -1.76 16.01
C VAL A 74 4.44 -3.16 15.70
N ALA A 75 5.19 -3.32 14.60
CA ALA A 75 5.80 -4.58 14.24
C ALA A 75 6.91 -4.95 15.24
N PRO A 76 6.94 -6.21 15.74
CA PRO A 76 8.04 -6.66 16.59
C PRO A 76 9.35 -6.71 15.79
N GLU A 77 10.49 -6.63 16.49
CA GLU A 77 11.82 -6.50 15.87
C GLU A 77 12.10 -7.57 14.81
N ASN A 78 11.69 -8.82 15.07
CA ASN A 78 11.91 -9.96 14.20
C ASN A 78 11.02 -9.97 12.93
N MET A 79 10.12 -8.99 12.77
CA MET A 79 9.23 -8.83 11.60
C MET A 79 9.44 -7.49 10.88
N LYS A 80 10.44 -6.70 11.28
CA LYS A 80 10.73 -5.41 10.64
C LYS A 80 11.10 -5.57 9.18
N ASP A 81 12.00 -6.50 8.86
CA ASP A 81 12.46 -6.74 7.49
C ASP A 81 11.28 -7.10 6.56
N ASP A 82 10.36 -7.95 7.03
CA ASP A 82 9.15 -8.32 6.28
C ASP A 82 8.22 -7.11 6.07
N SER A 83 8.07 -6.27 7.10
CA SER A 83 7.26 -5.06 7.01
C SER A 83 7.84 -4.05 6.01
N GLU A 84 9.16 -3.86 6.01
CA GLU A 84 9.88 -3.01 5.06
C GLU A 84 9.78 -3.54 3.63
N ALA A 85 9.89 -4.86 3.44
CA ALA A 85 9.74 -5.49 2.14
C ALA A 85 8.32 -5.28 1.56
N LEU A 86 7.28 -5.38 2.40
CA LEU A 86 5.90 -5.11 1.99
C LEU A 86 5.68 -3.62 1.64
N GLU A 87 6.28 -2.71 2.41
CA GLU A 87 6.23 -1.27 2.10
C GLU A 87 6.89 -0.93 0.77
N GLU A 88 8.05 -1.54 0.49
CA GLU A 88 8.75 -1.33 -0.77
C GLU A 88 7.97 -1.87 -1.97
N ARG A 89 7.43 -3.09 -1.86
CA ARG A 89 6.54 -3.68 -2.89
C ARG A 89 5.38 -2.76 -3.23
N ARG A 90 4.66 -2.30 -2.20
CA ARG A 90 3.57 -1.34 -2.31
C ARG A 90 4.02 -0.07 -3.02
N ARG A 91 5.13 0.54 -2.58
CA ARG A 91 5.69 1.78 -3.16
C ARG A 91 5.96 1.62 -4.65
N VAL A 92 6.68 0.56 -5.04
CA VAL A 92 7.06 0.27 -6.42
C VAL A 92 5.82 0.07 -7.31
N ALA A 93 4.81 -0.66 -6.84
CA ALA A 93 3.58 -0.89 -7.61
C ALA A 93 2.84 0.43 -7.91
N PHE A 94 2.73 1.33 -6.94
CA PHE A 94 2.13 2.64 -7.14
C PHE A 94 2.96 3.52 -8.09
N GLU A 95 4.28 3.54 -7.93
CA GLU A 95 5.17 4.33 -8.79
C GLU A 95 5.09 3.89 -10.24
N ARG A 96 5.13 2.58 -10.50
CA ARG A 96 4.94 2.02 -11.84
C ARG A 96 3.62 2.44 -12.46
N THR A 97 2.53 2.39 -11.69
CA THR A 97 1.20 2.74 -12.19
C THR A 97 1.10 4.23 -12.49
N LEU A 98 1.57 5.08 -11.57
CA LEU A 98 1.53 6.54 -11.77
C LEU A 98 2.42 6.99 -12.93
N TYR A 99 3.58 6.35 -13.12
CA TYR A 99 4.43 6.59 -14.29
C TYR A 99 3.68 6.32 -15.60
N VAL A 100 2.94 5.21 -15.67
CA VAL A 100 2.11 4.86 -16.83
C VAL A 100 1.02 5.88 -17.08
N TYR A 101 0.38 6.44 -16.04
CA TYR A 101 -0.68 7.44 -16.17
C TYR A 101 -0.19 8.88 -16.38
N GLY A 102 1.11 9.15 -16.26
CA GLY A 102 1.76 10.43 -16.55
C GLY A 102 1.45 11.51 -15.53
#